data_AF-A0A100XYK4-F1
#
_entry.id   AF-A0A100XYK4-F1
#
_cell.length_a   1.000
_cell.length_b   1.000
_cell.length_c   1.000
_cell.angle_alpha   90.00
_cell.angle_beta   90.00
_cell.angle_gamma   90.00
#
_symmetry.space_group_name_H-M   'P 1'
#
loop_
_entity.id
_entity.type
_entity.pdbx_description
1 polymer ?
#
loop_
_entity_poly.entity_id
_entity_poly.type
_entity_poly.pdbx_seq_one_letter_code
_entity_poly.pdbx_strand_id
1 'polypeptide(L)'
;MSEVAEPTTPPQDGQKVLAKDLFKEIIEQQETVEVQEELPQDEAVAVEEKKQKKSSGKRRYISITDRTNSALMLLVLRRLKTAEEYSFQPDVKENIREAVVLLKRIIEENEDMFPGVLRSKP
;
A
#
# COMPACT_ATOMS: atom_id res chain seq x y z
N MET A 1 -49.96 31.73 39.72
CA MET A 1 -48.73 30.93 39.85
C MET A 1 -48.42 30.41 38.47
N SER A 2 -47.36 30.95 37.88
CA SER A 2 -46.87 30.66 36.53
C SER A 2 -46.04 29.40 36.54
N GLU A 3 -46.32 28.44 35.66
CA GLU A 3 -45.32 27.44 35.26
C GLU A 3 -45.39 27.29 33.74
N VAL A 4 -44.41 27.93 33.11
CA VAL A 4 -44.12 27.87 31.69
C VAL A 4 -43.43 26.53 31.45
N ALA A 5 -44.09 25.62 30.75
CA ALA A 5 -43.44 24.39 30.28
C ALA A 5 -42.41 24.77 29.22
N GLU A 6 -41.14 24.53 29.53
CA GLU A 6 -40.01 24.72 28.62
C GLU A 6 -40.20 23.88 27.35
N PRO A 7 -40.00 24.44 26.14
CA PRO A 7 -39.92 23.63 24.94
C PRO A 7 -38.59 22.86 24.98
N THR A 8 -38.65 21.56 25.27
CA THR A 8 -37.53 20.63 25.12
C THR A 8 -37.07 20.69 23.67
N THR A 9 -35.91 21.29 23.44
CA THR A 9 -35.26 21.33 22.14
C THR A 9 -34.86 19.89 21.74
N PRO A 10 -35.16 19.45 20.52
CA PRO A 10 -34.62 18.18 20.03
C PRO A 10 -33.08 18.28 19.95
N PRO A 11 -32.35 17.17 20.18
CA PRO A 11 -30.90 17.16 20.05
C PRO A 11 -30.51 17.64 18.66
N GLN A 12 -29.70 18.68 18.61
CA GLN A 12 -29.26 19.31 17.38
C GLN A 12 -28.55 18.29 16.51
N ASP A 13 -29.09 18.18 15.30
CA ASP A 13 -28.46 17.78 14.05
C ASP A 13 -27.30 16.79 14.14
N GLY A 14 -27.57 15.59 13.63
CA GLY A 14 -26.55 14.68 13.15
C GLY A 14 -25.57 15.45 12.26
N GLN A 15 -24.44 15.78 12.86
CA GLN A 15 -23.32 16.44 12.19
C GLN A 15 -22.89 15.47 11.09
N LYS A 16 -23.39 15.71 9.87
CA LYS A 16 -23.00 14.96 8.68
C LYS A 16 -21.57 15.37 8.37
N VAL A 17 -20.63 14.77 9.08
CA VAL A 17 -19.21 14.94 8.79
C VAL A 17 -19.02 14.36 7.39
N LEU A 18 -18.71 15.23 6.43
CA LEU A 18 -18.46 14.80 5.07
C LEU A 18 -17.18 13.95 5.10
N ALA A 19 -17.22 12.77 4.46
CA ALA A 19 -16.05 11.88 4.41
C ALA A 19 -14.80 12.58 3.84
N LYS A 20 -14.99 13.63 3.02
CA LYS A 20 -13.91 14.47 2.48
C LYS A 20 -13.17 15.27 3.56
N ASP A 21 -13.87 15.68 4.61
CA ASP A 21 -13.30 16.46 5.71
C ASP A 21 -12.52 15.55 6.65
N LEU A 22 -13.04 14.34 6.93
CA LEU A 22 -12.31 13.30 7.66
C LEU A 22 -11.04 12.87 6.93
N PHE A 23 -11.08 12.76 5.59
CA PHE A 23 -9.90 12.41 4.80
C PHE A 23 -8.80 13.47 4.89
N LYS A 24 -9.16 14.76 4.89
CA LYS A 24 -8.20 15.85 5.05
C LYS A 24 -7.58 15.84 6.45
N GLU A 25 -8.40 15.64 7.48
CA GLU A 25 -7.93 15.53 8.86
C GLU A 25 -6.94 14.38 9.04
N ILE A 26 -7.20 13.22 8.42
CA ILE A 26 -6.31 12.06 8.47
C ILE A 26 -4.99 12.31 7.73
N ILE A 27 -5.02 13.05 6.62
CA ILE A 27 -3.81 13.41 5.85
C ILE A 27 -2.97 14.44 6.61
N GLU A 28 -3.60 15.42 7.26
CA GLU A 28 -2.91 16.44 8.05
C GLU A 28 -2.32 15.89 9.37
N GLN A 29 -2.92 14.84 9.94
CA GLN A 29 -2.41 14.15 11.13
C GLN A 29 -1.28 13.16 10.84
N GLN A 30 -1.02 12.82 9.58
CA GLN A 30 0.18 12.07 9.23
C GLN A 30 1.36 13.04 9.18
N GLU A 31 2.19 13.00 10.23
CA GLU A 31 3.48 13.68 10.27
C GLU A 31 4.20 13.55 8.94
N THR A 32 4.49 14.70 8.33
CA THR A 32 5.51 14.85 7.31
C THR A 32 6.82 14.33 7.87
N VAL A 33 7.12 13.07 7.61
CA VAL A 33 8.48 12.55 7.73
C VAL A 33 9.30 13.30 6.67
N GLU A 34 9.97 14.36 7.09
CA GLU A 34 10.99 15.04 6.31
C GLU A 34 12.11 14.02 6.04
N VAL A 35 11.99 13.33 4.91
CA VAL A 35 13.13 12.64 4.31
C VAL A 35 14.02 13.73 3.75
N GLN A 36 14.98 14.19 4.55
CA GLN A 36 16.15 14.90 4.05
C GLN A 36 16.97 13.92 3.20
N GLU A 37 16.66 13.83 1.91
CA GLU A 37 17.61 13.37 0.90
C GLU A 37 18.01 14.58 0.06
N GLU A 38 19.16 15.16 0.41
CA GLU A 38 19.89 16.02 -0.51
C GLU A 38 20.25 15.19 -1.76
N LEU A 39 19.55 15.48 -2.86
CA LEU A 39 19.90 14.99 -4.19
C LEU A 39 21.28 15.53 -4.61
N PRO A 40 22.13 14.73 -5.27
CA PRO A 40 22.86 15.23 -6.41
C PRO A 40 21.96 15.10 -7.65
N GLN A 41 21.57 16.25 -8.19
CA GLN A 41 21.13 16.38 -9.57
C GLN A 41 22.26 15.92 -10.50
N ASP A 42 22.02 14.86 -11.27
CA ASP A 42 22.55 14.76 -12.62
C ASP A 42 21.52 14.03 -13.49
N GLU A 43 20.91 14.82 -14.37
CA GLU A 43 20.05 14.38 -15.45
C GLU A 43 20.88 13.63 -16.51
N ALA A 44 20.49 12.40 -16.84
CA ALA A 44 20.57 11.92 -18.22
C ALA A 44 19.64 10.74 -18.41
N VAL A 45 18.50 11.05 -19.02
CA VAL A 45 17.54 10.12 -19.61
C VAL A 45 18.27 9.09 -20.48
N ALA A 46 18.27 7.84 -20.05
CA ALA A 46 18.48 6.69 -20.92
C ALA A 46 17.47 5.62 -20.52
N VAL A 47 16.23 5.79 -21.00
CA VAL A 47 15.26 4.70 -21.09
C VAL A 47 15.77 3.75 -22.18
N GLU A 48 16.77 2.94 -21.84
CA GLU A 48 17.05 1.73 -22.60
C GLU A 48 16.13 0.64 -22.04
N GLU A 49 15.03 0.40 -22.74
CA GLU A 49 14.28 -0.86 -22.67
C GLU A 49 15.20 -2.02 -23.11
N LYS A 50 16.12 -2.43 -22.25
CA LYS A 50 16.81 -3.71 -22.41
C LYS A 50 16.00 -4.75 -21.64
N LYS A 51 15.03 -5.35 -22.34
CA LYS A 51 14.56 -6.72 -22.03
C LYS A 51 15.79 -7.63 -22.01
N GLN A 52 16.44 -7.74 -20.85
CA GLN A 52 17.62 -8.58 -20.71
C GLN A 52 17.18 -10.04 -20.84
N LYS A 53 17.57 -10.62 -21.97
CA LYS A 53 17.47 -12.05 -22.26
C LYS A 53 17.97 -12.86 -21.05
N LYS A 54 17.16 -13.85 -20.67
CA LYS A 54 17.44 -14.89 -19.68
C LYS A 54 18.80 -15.54 -20.00
N SER A 55 19.88 -15.08 -19.36
CA SER A 55 21.16 -15.79 -19.37
C SER A 55 21.19 -16.75 -18.18
N SER A 56 20.96 -18.02 -18.48
CA SER A 56 21.09 -19.12 -17.53
C SER A 56 22.56 -19.30 -17.16
N GLY A 57 22.95 -18.95 -15.93
CA GLY A 57 24.18 -19.48 -15.32
C GLY A 57 25.05 -18.50 -14.53
N LYS A 58 24.90 -17.18 -14.66
CA LYS A 58 25.61 -16.21 -13.80
C LYS A 58 24.63 -15.59 -12.81
N ARG A 59 25.00 -15.52 -11.52
CA ARG A 59 24.23 -14.78 -10.50
C ARG A 59 24.00 -13.36 -11.03
N ARG A 60 22.75 -13.03 -11.38
CA ARG A 60 22.39 -11.68 -11.80
C ARG A 60 22.69 -10.73 -10.65
N TYR A 61 23.34 -9.61 -10.94
CA TYR A 61 23.48 -8.55 -9.96
C TYR A 61 22.09 -7.98 -9.65
N ILE A 62 21.71 -7.99 -8.37
CA ILE A 62 20.46 -7.40 -7.90
C ILE A 62 20.79 -6.02 -7.35
N SER A 63 20.22 -4.98 -7.94
CA SER A 63 20.40 -3.59 -7.51
C SER A 63 19.83 -3.37 -6.10
N ILE A 64 20.24 -2.28 -5.44
CA ILE A 64 19.71 -1.93 -4.10
C ILE A 64 18.20 -1.67 -4.20
N THR A 65 17.75 -0.97 -5.24
CA THR A 65 16.34 -0.67 -5.50
C THR A 65 15.51 -1.93 -5.66
N ASP A 66 15.99 -2.92 -6.42
CA ASP A 66 15.24 -4.18 -6.63
C ASP A 66 15.12 -4.98 -5.32
N ARG A 67 16.13 -4.92 -4.44
CA ARG A 67 16.06 -5.54 -3.10
C ARG A 67 15.02 -4.84 -2.23
N THR A 68 15.00 -3.52 -2.23
CA THR A 68 14.02 -2.73 -1.47
C THR A 68 12.61 -3.00 -1.99
N ASN A 69 12.41 -2.97 -3.31
CA ASN A 69 11.14 -3.29 -3.95
C ASN A 69 10.67 -4.70 -3.60
N SER A 70 11.57 -5.68 -3.63
CA SER A 70 11.27 -7.06 -3.21
C SER A 70 10.86 -7.15 -1.74
N ALA A 71 11.55 -6.44 -0.85
CA ALA A 71 11.24 -6.42 0.57
C ALA A 71 9.87 -5.78 0.85
N LEU A 72 9.57 -4.66 0.19
CA LEU A 72 8.26 -4.00 0.28
C LEU A 72 7.14 -4.91 -0.22
N MET A 73 7.34 -5.56 -1.37
CA MET A 73 6.34 -6.46 -1.95
C MET A 73 6.08 -7.68 -1.06
N LEU A 74 7.13 -8.24 -0.45
CA LEU A 74 7.01 -9.30 0.54
C LEU A 74 6.20 -8.84 1.77
N LEU A 75 6.43 -7.60 2.24
CA LEU A 75 5.71 -7.03 3.36
C LEU A 75 4.22 -6.82 3.04
N VAL A 76 3.90 -6.35 1.83
CA VAL A 76 2.52 -6.23 1.33
C VAL A 76 1.83 -7.60 1.34
N LEU A 77 2.46 -8.63 0.77
CA LEU A 77 1.89 -9.99 0.76
C LEU A 77 1.61 -10.51 2.18
N ARG A 78 2.53 -10.26 3.13
CA ARG A 78 2.34 -10.63 4.55
C ARG A 78 1.16 -9.87 5.16
N ARG A 79 1.08 -8.56 4.96
CA ARG A 79 0.00 -7.73 5.50
C ARG A 79 -1.36 -8.11 4.93
N LEU A 80 -1.45 -8.42 3.64
CA LEU A 80 -2.68 -8.92 3.01
C LEU A 80 -3.10 -10.26 3.60
N LYS A 81 -2.17 -11.19 3.80
CA LYS A 81 -2.47 -12.46 4.46
C LYS A 81 -3.00 -12.26 5.88
N THR A 82 -2.36 -11.39 6.65
CA THR A 82 -2.83 -11.00 7.99
C THR A 82 -4.23 -10.39 7.92
N ALA A 83 -4.49 -9.46 6.99
CA ALA A 83 -5.81 -8.86 6.81
C ALA A 83 -6.90 -9.91 6.45
N GLU A 84 -6.56 -10.92 5.64
CA GLU A 84 -7.46 -12.03 5.32
C GLU A 84 -7.84 -12.84 6.58
N GLU A 85 -6.86 -13.12 7.43
CA GLU A 85 -7.04 -13.88 8.67
C GLU A 85 -7.91 -13.12 9.69
N TYR A 86 -7.69 -11.80 9.84
CA TYR A 86 -8.41 -10.96 10.80
C TYR A 86 -9.75 -10.40 10.29
N SER A 87 -10.03 -10.49 8.99
CA SER A 87 -11.33 -10.08 8.46
C SER A 87 -12.43 -11.03 8.94
N PHE A 88 -13.58 -10.48 9.30
CA PHE A 88 -14.80 -11.26 9.59
C PHE A 88 -15.80 -11.23 8.44
N GLN A 89 -15.60 -10.34 7.46
CA GLN A 89 -16.49 -10.17 6.32
C GLN A 89 -16.06 -11.09 5.17
N PRO A 90 -16.94 -11.98 4.68
CA PRO A 90 -16.59 -12.95 3.63
C PRO A 90 -16.18 -12.26 2.33
N ASP A 91 -16.93 -11.25 1.90
CA ASP A 91 -16.65 -10.49 0.66
C ASP A 91 -15.27 -9.82 0.71
N VAL A 92 -14.88 -9.31 1.87
CA VAL A 92 -13.55 -8.70 2.06
C VAL A 92 -12.45 -9.76 1.97
N LYS A 93 -12.68 -10.98 2.49
CA LYS A 93 -11.70 -12.08 2.34
C LYS A 93 -11.52 -12.49 0.88
N GLU A 94 -12.61 -12.58 0.12
CA GLU A 94 -12.56 -12.92 -1.30
C GLU A 94 -11.79 -11.85 -2.09
N ASN A 95 -12.11 -10.57 -1.87
CA ASN A 95 -11.38 -9.45 -2.48
C ASN A 95 -9.89 -9.46 -2.14
N ILE A 96 -9.53 -9.75 -0.88
CA ILE A 96 -8.12 -9.87 -0.47
C ILE A 96 -7.44 -11.04 -1.17
N ARG A 97 -8.09 -12.19 -1.29
CA ARG A 97 -7.55 -13.36 -2.02
C ARG A 97 -7.31 -13.04 -3.48
N GLU A 98 -8.27 -12.41 -4.15
CA GLU A 98 -8.12 -11.99 -5.54
C GLU A 98 -6.96 -11.02 -5.70
N ALA A 99 -6.86 -10.02 -4.83
CA ALA A 99 -5.75 -9.08 -4.82
C ALA A 99 -4.40 -9.79 -4.64
N VAL A 100 -4.31 -10.78 -3.75
CA VAL A 100 -3.09 -11.59 -3.57
C VAL A 100 -2.74 -12.38 -4.83
N VAL A 101 -3.73 -12.97 -5.53
CA VAL A 101 -3.49 -13.68 -6.80
C VAL A 101 -2.96 -12.74 -7.87
N LEU A 102 -3.60 -11.57 -8.04
CA LEU A 102 -3.16 -10.56 -9.00
C LEU A 102 -1.74 -10.07 -8.69
N LEU A 103 -1.44 -9.79 -7.41
CA LEU A 103 -0.13 -9.32 -6.99
C LEU A 103 0.95 -10.38 -7.26
N LYS A 104 0.67 -11.67 -6.96
CA LYS A 104 1.59 -12.77 -7.28
C LYS A 104 1.87 -12.85 -8.79
N ARG A 105 0.84 -12.68 -9.62
CA ARG A 105 1.01 -12.68 -11.07
C ARG A 105 1.85 -11.51 -11.55
N ILE A 106 1.63 -10.31 -11.02
CA ILE A 106 2.46 -9.13 -11.31
C ILE A 106 3.92 -9.38 -10.93
N ILE A 107 4.16 -9.98 -9.76
CA ILE A 107 5.51 -10.30 -9.29
C ILE A 107 6.18 -11.32 -10.23
N GLU A 108 5.45 -12.35 -10.65
CA GLU A 108 5.96 -13.37 -11.57
C GLU A 108 6.29 -12.80 -12.96
N GLU A 109 5.43 -11.93 -13.50
CA GLU A 109 5.65 -11.24 -14.77
C GLU A 109 6.83 -10.26 -14.68
N ASN A 110 7.14 -9.75 -13.48
CA ASN A 110 8.18 -8.76 -13.20
C ASN A 110 9.28 -9.30 -12.26
N GLU A 111 9.69 -10.56 -12.41
CA GLU A 111 10.74 -11.21 -11.58
C GLU A 111 12.08 -10.45 -11.61
N ASP A 112 12.34 -9.68 -12.66
CA ASP A 112 13.52 -8.83 -12.76
C ASP A 112 13.52 -7.70 -11.70
N MET A 113 12.35 -7.12 -11.39
CA MET A 113 12.17 -6.06 -10.38
C MET A 113 11.92 -6.60 -8.97
N PHE A 114 11.37 -7.82 -8.87
CA PHE A 114 11.01 -8.45 -7.60
C PHE A 114 11.72 -9.81 -7.38
N PRO A 115 13.05 -9.87 -7.47
CA PRO A 115 13.78 -11.13 -7.46
C PRO A 115 13.57 -11.92 -6.17
N GLY A 116 13.08 -13.15 -6.31
CA GLY A 116 13.02 -14.11 -5.22
C GLY A 116 11.89 -13.88 -4.20
N VAL A 117 10.93 -12.99 -4.50
CA VAL A 117 9.78 -12.74 -3.60
C VAL A 117 8.87 -13.97 -3.50
N LEU A 118 8.61 -14.66 -4.63
CA LEU A 118 7.76 -15.85 -4.66
C LEU A 118 8.52 -17.16 -4.41
N ARG A 119 9.86 -17.13 -4.44
CA ARG A 119 10.66 -18.33 -4.23
C ARG A 119 10.70 -18.64 -2.74
N SER A 120 10.14 -19.79 -2.34
CA SER A 120 10.38 -20.32 -1.00
C SER A 120 11.88 -20.51 -0.82
N LYS A 121 12.46 -19.95 0.25
CA LYS A 121 13.83 -20.32 0.63
C LYS A 121 13.86 -21.85 0.80
N PRO A 122 14.84 -22.55 0.19
CA PRO A 122 15.06 -23.96 0.46
C PRO A 122 15.46 -24.20 1.91
#